data_AF-A0A922A292-F1
#
_entry.id   AF-A0A922A292-F1
#
_cell.length_a   1.000
_cell.length_b   1.000
_cell.length_c   1.000
_cell.angle_alpha   90.00
_cell.angle_beta   90.00
_cell.angle_gamma   90.00
#
_symmetry.space_group_name_H-M   'P 1'
#
loop_
_entity.id
_entity.type
_entity.pdbx_description
1 polymer ?
#
loop_
_entity_poly.entity_id
_entity_poly.type
_entity_poly.pdbx_seq_one_letter_code
_entity_poly.pdbx_strand_id
1 'polypeptide(L)'
;MIKNGLGNPQIVQDLCLLVRDKQPKVVFLIEIKMRSQVMENVKRTLGFISCFAIDPVGRKGGVALFWNNDEEKTKLVFPDTNKRSYSWNLLASIYTD
;
A
#
# COMPACT_ATOMS: atom_id res chain seq x y z
N MET A 1 -14.98 5.13 14.88
CA MET A 1 -14.37 5.98 13.82
C MET A 1 -12.86 6.02 14.05
N ILE A 2 -12.06 5.26 13.31
CA ILE A 2 -10.59 5.25 13.49
C ILE A 2 -10.00 6.39 12.67
N LYS A 3 -9.55 7.46 13.35
CA LYS A 3 -8.94 8.68 12.78
C LYS A 3 -7.43 8.54 12.47
N ASN A 4 -6.90 7.33 12.40
CA ASN A 4 -5.44 7.07 12.36
C ASN A 4 -5.02 6.41 11.04
N GLY A 5 -5.16 7.11 9.91
CA GLY A 5 -4.61 6.67 8.62
C GLY A 5 -3.42 7.54 8.19
N LEU A 6 -2.85 7.29 7.01
CA LEU A 6 -1.75 8.09 6.42
C LEU A 6 -2.01 9.60 6.27
N GLY A 7 -3.23 10.08 6.55
CA GLY A 7 -3.55 11.51 6.62
C GLY A 7 -3.14 12.19 7.92
N ASN A 8 -2.64 11.43 8.90
CA ASN A 8 -2.02 11.97 10.10
C ASN A 8 -0.52 12.19 9.82
N PRO A 9 -0.02 13.44 9.91
CA PRO A 9 1.40 13.75 9.76
C PRO A 9 2.33 12.89 10.63
N GLN A 10 1.89 12.53 11.83
CA GLN A 10 2.66 11.67 12.73
C GLN A 10 2.92 10.28 12.14
N ILE A 11 1.92 9.67 11.49
CA ILE A 11 2.06 8.35 10.87
C ILE A 11 3.01 8.42 9.68
N VAL A 12 2.97 9.50 8.90
CA VAL A 12 3.93 9.71 7.80
C VAL A 12 5.34 9.86 8.36
N GLN A 13 5.51 10.57 9.49
CA GLN A 13 6.80 10.74 10.14
C GLN A 13 7.35 9.41 10.68
N ASP A 14 6.52 8.62 11.36
CA ASP A 14 6.91 7.30 11.87
C ASP A 14 7.30 6.36 10.71
N LEU A 15 6.54 6.41 9.59
CA LEU A 15 6.88 5.67 8.38
C LEU A 15 8.22 6.13 7.78
N CYS A 16 8.49 7.44 7.77
CA CYS A 16 9.78 7.97 7.31
C CYS A 16 10.93 7.47 8.20
N LEU A 17 10.73 7.43 9.52
CA LEU A 17 11.74 6.91 10.44
C LEU A 17 11.99 5.42 10.19
N LEU A 18 10.95 4.62 9.99
CA LEU A 18 11.07 3.20 9.66
C LEU A 18 11.80 2.96 8.33
N VAL A 19 11.46 3.74 7.30
CA VAL A 19 12.13 3.65 5.99
C VAL A 19 13.59 4.04 6.09
N ARG A 20 13.91 5.09 6.86
CA ARG A 20 15.30 5.50 7.09
C ARG A 20 16.11 4.47 7.88
N ASP A 21 15.50 3.86 8.90
CA ASP A 21 16.15 2.86 9.74
C ASP A 21 16.39 1.54 8.99
N LYS A 22 15.38 1.04 8.27
CA LYS A 22 15.44 -0.26 7.59
C LYS A 22 15.99 -0.20 6.17
N GLN A 23 16.04 0.98 5.57
CA GLN A 23 16.42 1.20 4.16
C GLN A 23 15.79 0.18 3.20
N PRO A 24 14.46 0.00 3.24
CA PRO A 24 13.80 -0.98 2.40
C PRO A 24 13.90 -0.56 0.92
N LYS A 25 14.07 -1.54 0.02
CA LYS A 25 14.05 -1.32 -1.43
C LYS A 25 12.62 -1.05 -1.95
N VAL A 26 11.64 -1.70 -1.32
CA VAL A 26 10.20 -1.59 -1.63
C VAL A 26 9.41 -1.34 -0.35
N VAL A 27 8.42 -0.46 -0.42
CA VAL A 27 7.43 -0.25 0.65
C VAL A 27 6.03 -0.50 0.12
N PHE A 28 5.27 -1.34 0.82
CA PHE A 28 3.88 -1.66 0.48
C PHE A 28 2.95 -1.25 1.63
N LEU A 29 1.94 -0.44 1.31
CA LEU A 29 0.93 0.04 2.24
C LEU A 29 -0.44 -0.48 1.82
N ILE A 30 -1.07 -1.26 2.69
CA ILE A 30 -2.43 -1.77 2.52
C ILE A 30 -3.45 -0.92 3.29
N GLU A 31 -4.66 -0.77 2.74
CA GLU A 31 -5.77 -0.03 3.35
C GLU A 31 -5.52 1.48 3.53
N ILE A 32 -4.95 2.12 2.53
CA ILE A 32 -4.85 3.58 2.50
C ILE A 32 -6.22 4.21 2.26
N LYS A 33 -6.63 5.10 3.18
CA LYS A 33 -7.87 5.90 3.06
C LYS A 33 -7.65 7.24 2.37
N MET A 34 -6.53 7.38 1.66
CA MET A 34 -6.16 8.63 0.98
C MET A 34 -6.13 8.43 -0.52
N ARG A 35 -6.34 9.53 -1.24
CA ARG A 35 -6.26 9.52 -2.69
C ARG A 35 -4.82 9.31 -3.18
N SER A 36 -4.69 8.70 -4.34
CA SER A 36 -3.46 8.46 -5.10
C SER A 36 -2.59 9.71 -5.21
N GLN A 37 -3.19 10.89 -5.43
CA GLN A 37 -2.47 12.16 -5.47
C GLN A 37 -1.70 12.50 -4.18
N VAL A 38 -2.21 12.09 -3.01
CA VAL A 38 -1.49 12.29 -1.74
C VAL A 38 -0.30 11.34 -1.61
N MET A 39 -0.41 10.14 -2.19
CA MET A 39 0.68 9.16 -2.19
C MET A 39 1.88 9.67 -2.98
N GLU A 40 1.68 10.52 -3.99
CA GLU A 40 2.80 11.15 -4.72
C GLU A 40 3.59 12.13 -3.85
N ASN A 41 2.94 12.82 -2.90
CA ASN A 41 3.63 13.63 -1.90
C ASN A 41 4.36 12.74 -0.90
N VAL A 42 3.72 11.68 -0.41
CA VAL A 42 4.32 10.72 0.53
C VAL A 42 5.54 10.04 -0.09
N LYS A 43 5.49 9.68 -1.38
CA LYS A 43 6.62 9.15 -2.15
C LYS A 43 7.86 10.05 -2.01
N ARG A 44 7.69 11.35 -2.24
CA ARG A 44 8.77 12.34 -2.10
C ARG A 44 9.26 12.43 -0.66
N THR A 45 8.38 12.39 0.32
CA THR A 45 8.77 12.41 1.75
C THR A 45 9.58 11.18 2.16
N LEU A 46 9.23 10.01 1.61
CA LEU A 46 9.92 8.74 1.87
C LEU A 46 11.21 8.57 1.05
N GLY A 47 11.46 9.42 0.04
CA GLY A 47 12.65 9.34 -0.81
C GLY A 47 12.58 8.28 -1.90
N PHE A 48 11.37 7.90 -2.32
CA PHE A 48 11.19 6.96 -3.43
C PHE A 48 11.08 7.67 -4.79
N ILE A 49 11.54 7.02 -5.86
CA ILE A 49 11.46 7.53 -7.24
C ILE A 49 10.09 7.20 -7.84
N SER A 50 9.64 5.97 -7.61
CA SER A 50 8.43 5.42 -8.22
C SER A 50 7.35 5.15 -7.17
N CYS A 51 6.10 5.36 -7.58
CA CYS A 51 4.91 5.11 -6.76
C CYS A 51 3.79 4.54 -7.63
N PHE A 52 3.09 3.55 -7.12
CA PHE A 52 1.85 3.04 -7.67
C PHE A 52 0.79 3.06 -6.58
N ALA A 53 -0.29 3.79 -6.80
CA ALA A 53 -1.38 3.90 -5.83
C ALA A 53 -2.72 3.63 -6.50
N ILE A 54 -3.53 2.80 -5.84
CA ILE A 54 -4.93 2.55 -6.20
C ILE A 54 -5.80 3.30 -5.21
N ASP A 55 -6.70 4.11 -5.76
CA ASP A 55 -7.67 4.86 -4.97
C ASP A 55 -8.65 3.92 -4.26
N PRO A 56 -8.97 4.18 -2.97
CA PRO A 56 -9.97 3.41 -2.26
C PRO A 56 -11.35 3.61 -2.88
N VAL A 57 -12.12 2.52 -3.02
CA VAL A 57 -13.54 2.59 -3.34
C VAL A 57 -14.31 2.80 -2.02
N GLY A 58 -14.71 4.05 -1.77
CA GLY A 58 -15.35 4.44 -0.51
C GLY A 58 -14.37 4.44 0.67
N ARG A 59 -14.48 3.46 1.58
CA ARG A 59 -13.63 3.34 2.79
C ARG A 59 -12.66 2.15 2.78
N LYS A 60 -12.58 1.39 1.69
CA LYS A 60 -11.87 0.10 1.63
C LYS A 60 -10.98 0.00 0.40
N GLY A 61 -9.87 -0.73 0.54
CA GLY A 61 -9.12 -1.27 -0.60
C GLY A 61 -8.19 -0.30 -1.31
N GLY A 62 -7.86 0.84 -0.70
CA GLY A 62 -6.78 1.66 -1.21
C GLY A 62 -5.43 0.99 -0.90
N VAL A 63 -4.51 1.03 -1.86
CA VAL A 63 -3.18 0.41 -1.72
C VAL A 63 -2.13 1.33 -2.36
N ALA A 64 -0.94 1.43 -1.75
CA ALA A 64 0.21 2.11 -2.35
C ALA A 64 1.48 1.26 -2.29
N LEU A 65 2.27 1.33 -3.35
CA LEU A 65 3.57 0.68 -3.51
C LEU A 65 4.60 1.75 -3.88
N PHE A 66 5.76 1.73 -3.23
CA PHE A 66 6.88 2.64 -3.49
C PHE A 66 8.16 1.85 -3.73
N TRP A 67 8.95 2.24 -4.73
CA TRP A 67 10.21 1.57 -5.09
C TRP A 67 11.18 2.53 -5.79
N ASN A 68 12.47 2.16 -5.82
CA ASN A 68 13.54 2.95 -6.43
C ASN A 68 14.18 2.32 -7.65
N ASN A 69 14.04 1.00 -7.83
CA ASN A 69 14.73 0.29 -8.91
C ASN A 69 13.72 -0.49 -9.75
N ASP A 70 13.76 -0.31 -11.07
CA ASP A 70 12.81 -0.93 -12.00
C ASP A 70 13.07 -2.44 -12.22
N GLU A 71 14.14 -2.97 -11.63
CA GLU A 71 14.46 -4.40 -11.67
C GLU A 71 13.58 -5.24 -10.72
N GLU A 72 12.91 -4.61 -9.75
CA GLU A 72 11.99 -5.29 -8.84
C GLU A 72 10.60 -5.45 -9.49
N LYS A 73 10.50 -6.42 -10.39
CA LYS A 73 9.23 -6.83 -11.01
C LYS A 73 8.30 -7.42 -9.96
N THR A 74 7.44 -6.59 -9.38
CA THR A 74 6.38 -7.02 -8.48
C THR A 74 5.05 -7.07 -9.25
N LYS A 75 4.56 -8.29 -9.50
CA LYS A 75 3.22 -8.48 -10.07
C LYS A 75 2.20 -8.38 -8.93
N LEU A 76 1.54 -7.23 -8.83
CA LEU A 76 0.41 -7.08 -7.93
C LEU A 76 -0.83 -7.73 -8.54
N VAL A 77 -1.33 -8.78 -7.92
CA VAL A 77 -2.61 -9.42 -8.29
C VAL A 77 -3.66 -8.96 -7.30
N PHE A 78 -4.59 -8.13 -7.75
CA PHE A 78 -5.76 -7.76 -6.96
C PHE A 78 -6.90 -8.71 -7.32
N PRO A 79 -7.48 -9.46 -6.35
CA PRO A 79 -8.71 -10.19 -6.62
C PRO A 79 -9.82 -9.18 -6.95
N ASP A 80 -10.61 -9.51 -7.97
CA ASP A 80 -11.74 -8.72 -8.45
C ASP A 80 -12.60 -8.24 -7.26
N THR A 81 -12.72 -6.92 -7.13
CA THR A 81 -13.37 -6.25 -5.99
C THR A 81 -14.86 -6.56 -5.90
N ASN A 82 -15.47 -7.05 -6.99
CA ASN A 82 -16.85 -7.54 -7.01
C ASN A 82 -17.00 -8.97 -6.45
N LYS A 83 -15.90 -9.65 -6.09
CA LYS A 83 -15.88 -11.05 -5.63
C LYS A 83 -15.16 -11.22 -4.29
N ARG A 84 -15.32 -10.28 -3.35
CA ARG A 84 -14.71 -10.35 -2.00
C ARG A 84 -14.98 -11.66 -1.24
N SER A 85 -16.07 -12.38 -1.52
CA SER A 85 -16.32 -13.68 -0.90
C SER A 85 -15.52 -14.84 -1.52
N TYR A 86 -15.05 -14.71 -2.77
CA TYR A 86 -14.35 -15.80 -3.46
C TYR A 86 -12.84 -15.82 -3.19
N SER A 87 -12.22 -14.67 -2.89
CA SER A 87 -10.76 -14.63 -2.66
C SER A 87 -10.35 -15.35 -1.37
N TRP A 88 -11.19 -15.34 -0.33
CA TRP A 88 -10.93 -16.08 0.91
C TRP A 88 -11.03 -17.60 0.72
N ASN A 89 -11.99 -18.08 -0.08
CA ASN A 89 -12.13 -19.49 -0.39
C ASN A 89 -10.96 -20.01 -1.26
N LEU A 90 -10.48 -19.19 -2.20
CA LEU A 90 -9.30 -19.51 -3.00
C LEU A 90 -8.04 -19.58 -2.14
N LEU A 91 -7.84 -18.62 -1.23
CA LEU A 91 -6.72 -18.64 -0.29
C LEU A 91 -6.82 -19.82 0.69
N ALA A 92 -8.01 -20.13 1.20
CA ALA A 92 -8.21 -21.31 2.03
C ALA A 92 -7.84 -22.60 1.27
N SER A 93 -8.25 -22.74 0.01
CA SER A 93 -7.94 -23.92 -0.82
C SER A 93 -6.47 -24.11 -1.16
N ILE A 94 -5.64 -23.08 -1.04
CA ILE A 94 -4.18 -23.16 -1.26
C ILE A 94 -3.43 -23.54 0.03
N TYR A 95 -4.04 -23.31 1.20
CA TYR A 95 -3.43 -23.53 2.51
C TYR A 95 -4.03 -24.72 3.28
N THR A 96 -5.06 -25.37 2.74
CA THR A 96 -5.57 -26.64 3.27
C THR A 96 -5.25 -27.78 2.30
N ASP A 97 -4.02 -28.28 2.42
CA ASP A 97 -3.66 -29.68 2.18
C ASP A 97 -3.23 -30.28 3.54
#